data_AF-A0AA43FKR1-F1
#
_entry.id   AF-A0AA43FKR1-F1
#
_cell.length_a   1.000
_cell.length_b   1.000
_cell.length_c   1.000
_cell.angle_alpha   90.00
_cell.angle_beta   90.00
_cell.angle_gamma   90.00
#
_symmetry.space_group_name_H-M   'P 1'
#
loop_
_entity.id
_entity.type
_entity.pdbx_description
1 polymer ?
#
loop_
_entity_poly.entity_id
_entity_poly.type
_entity_poly.pdbx_seq_one_letter_code
_entity_poly.pdbx_strand_id
1 'polypeptide(L)'
;MYATKISELSTSQVLSVPSKTSLADSLKVLTENKISCLVVVEDNKPVGLLTERDVVKIAKRHRQIGELSIRDVMSSPVITVPGNMDILDLYGLFRKERIRHSVVVGRDDKIEGIVTLSDIITRLGLGLIDRRSVRHIMTKGVIKVPAEASMAEVVRKMEEFSISCVVMEKERQPSGVITERDIPRILMEATDLDNSLAERWMSAPLDLVEDVLPLAEAVKKMIQVGRRRLVVVDAAGEAVGIITQSDILRGLLEGKYIRFLQGRLDQREAALRQSEARLRAMVASVGEGIVSFGHDNTITFANTEAGKVFGYQAEELVGMGFDRLLSPSSRESLMDGLGSYIHTGGSHWVGRRRELQGQGKLGHEFPLEIRIEEVKTRDEGEKSFIAAFRDITERKLKELETRDIDQEKTSLLDCILQSSRDVAIVATNLGFRISYFNPAAERIFGYPASKVIGQTTMDMRIWENISEPRYKKGLMDVYVKGEHIFTFQRQMEDGPHIFEARVERINGDNGALTGFLLTCKDVTPPPKEG
;
A
#
# COMPACT_ATOMS: atom_id res chain seq x y z
N MET A 1 2.59 28.42 16.86
CA MET A 1 1.67 28.83 17.94
C MET A 1 0.55 27.83 18.23
N TYR A 2 0.17 26.94 17.30
CA TYR A 2 -0.94 25.97 17.50
C TYR A 2 -0.52 24.49 17.53
N ALA A 3 0.78 24.18 17.47
CA ALA A 3 1.30 22.80 17.56
C ALA A 3 1.39 22.27 19.00
N THR A 4 0.66 22.90 19.92
CA THR A 4 0.66 22.58 21.35
C THR A 4 -0.04 21.23 21.53
N LYS A 5 0.66 20.28 22.14
CA LYS A 5 0.09 18.96 22.43
C LYS A 5 -0.85 19.03 23.62
N ILE A 6 -1.88 18.17 23.64
CA ILE A 6 -2.81 18.07 24.78
C ILE A 6 -2.06 17.77 26.08
N SER A 7 -0.96 17.01 26.02
CA SER A 7 -0.10 16.74 27.19
C SER A 7 0.44 18.00 27.88
N GLU A 8 0.57 19.12 27.16
CA GLU A 8 1.00 20.41 27.72
C GLU A 8 -0.16 21.22 28.33
N LEU A 9 -1.41 20.79 28.09
CA LEU A 9 -2.64 21.43 28.56
C LEU A 9 -3.31 20.68 29.70
N SER A 10 -3.17 19.36 29.70
CA SER A 10 -3.91 18.47 30.59
C SER A 10 -3.48 18.65 32.03
N THR A 11 -4.45 18.59 32.94
CA THR A 11 -4.17 18.50 34.37
C THR A 11 -3.74 17.07 34.70
N SER A 12 -2.50 16.91 35.18
CA SER A 12 -1.92 15.59 35.49
C SER A 12 -2.48 14.96 36.77
N GLN A 13 -2.93 15.78 37.72
CA GLN A 13 -3.60 15.30 38.93
C GLN A 13 -5.09 15.06 38.66
N VAL A 14 -5.39 13.84 38.20
CA VAL A 14 -6.77 13.43 37.91
C VAL A 14 -7.40 12.81 39.16
N LEU A 15 -8.41 13.48 39.71
CA LEU A 15 -9.23 12.89 40.76
C LEU A 15 -10.09 11.78 40.15
N SER A 16 -10.00 10.59 40.74
CA SER A 16 -10.71 9.40 40.31
C SER A 16 -11.25 8.60 41.49
N VAL A 17 -12.28 7.81 41.23
CA VAL A 17 -12.88 6.90 42.21
C VAL A 17 -13.13 5.51 41.59
N PRO A 18 -13.10 4.42 42.39
CA PRO A 18 -13.48 3.10 41.92
C PRO A 18 -14.95 3.05 41.45
N SER A 19 -15.26 2.20 40.47
CA SER A 19 -16.62 2.03 39.94
C SER A 19 -17.68 1.58 40.96
N LYS A 20 -17.26 1.06 42.12
CA LYS A 20 -18.16 0.64 43.21
C LYS A 20 -18.47 1.73 44.23
N THR A 21 -17.92 2.94 44.05
CA THR A 21 -18.12 4.06 44.99
C THR A 21 -19.58 4.53 44.96
N SER A 22 -20.14 4.85 46.12
CA SER A 22 -21.50 5.39 46.20
C SER A 22 -21.57 6.74 45.46
N LEU A 23 -22.75 7.07 44.93
CA LEU A 23 -22.97 8.36 44.31
C LEU A 23 -22.79 9.50 45.31
N ALA A 24 -23.26 9.34 46.56
CA ALA A 24 -23.13 10.35 47.60
C ALA A 24 -21.66 10.71 47.89
N ASP A 25 -20.79 9.71 48.06
CA ASP A 25 -19.35 9.93 48.27
C ASP A 25 -18.71 10.56 47.04
N SER A 26 -19.15 10.15 45.85
CA SER A 26 -18.65 10.70 44.58
C SER A 26 -19.03 12.19 44.42
N LEU A 27 -20.25 12.58 44.79
CA LEU A 27 -20.70 13.97 44.79
C LEU A 27 -19.97 14.80 45.85
N LYS A 28 -19.65 14.21 47.00
CA LYS A 28 -18.81 14.84 48.02
C LYS A 28 -17.41 15.16 47.48
N VAL A 29 -16.76 14.19 46.83
CA VAL A 29 -15.46 14.42 46.19
C VAL A 29 -15.56 15.52 45.13
N LEU A 30 -16.60 15.50 44.30
CA LEU A 30 -16.81 16.51 43.25
C LEU A 30 -16.97 17.93 43.81
N THR A 31 -17.78 18.07 44.87
CA THR A 31 -18.08 19.38 45.49
C THR A 31 -16.93 19.92 46.33
N GLU A 32 -16.31 19.11 47.19
CA GLU A 32 -15.20 19.53 48.06
C GLU A 32 -13.96 19.95 47.26
N ASN A 33 -13.65 19.24 46.18
CA ASN A 33 -12.51 19.54 45.31
C ASN A 33 -12.85 20.58 44.22
N LYS A 34 -14.10 21.06 44.16
CA LYS A 34 -14.58 22.06 43.19
C LYS A 34 -14.32 21.69 41.72
N ILE A 35 -14.26 20.40 41.41
CA ILE A 35 -14.06 19.85 40.06
C ILE A 35 -15.40 19.68 39.35
N SER A 36 -15.41 19.72 38.01
CA SER A 36 -16.66 19.59 37.24
C SER A 36 -16.95 18.18 36.69
N CYS A 37 -15.99 17.27 36.88
CA CYS A 37 -16.14 15.88 36.51
C CYS A 37 -15.22 15.01 37.35
N LEU A 38 -15.61 13.76 37.54
CA LEU A 38 -14.88 12.76 38.30
C LEU A 38 -14.66 11.53 37.41
N VAL A 39 -13.41 11.07 37.31
CA VAL A 39 -13.08 9.90 36.48
C VAL A 39 -13.36 8.63 37.28
N VAL A 40 -14.01 7.67 36.63
CA VAL A 40 -14.33 6.37 37.23
C VAL A 40 -13.34 5.34 36.71
N VAL A 41 -12.72 4.59 37.62
CA VAL A 41 -11.66 3.63 37.29
C VAL A 41 -11.99 2.22 37.72
N GLU A 42 -11.52 1.25 36.93
CA GLU A 42 -11.37 -0.16 37.28
C GLU A 42 -9.94 -0.57 36.93
N ASP A 43 -9.21 -1.19 37.88
CA ASP A 43 -7.80 -1.61 37.69
C ASP A 43 -6.87 -0.50 37.12
N ASN A 44 -7.01 0.74 37.61
CA ASN A 44 -6.30 1.94 37.13
C ASN A 44 -6.55 2.36 35.67
N LYS A 45 -7.58 1.79 35.02
CA LYS A 45 -8.03 2.20 33.69
C LYS A 45 -9.31 3.03 33.78
N PRO A 46 -9.45 4.10 32.98
CA PRO A 46 -10.65 4.91 32.97
C PRO A 46 -11.79 4.13 32.30
N VAL A 47 -12.85 3.84 33.05
CA VAL A 47 -14.04 3.13 32.53
C VAL A 47 -15.23 4.04 32.33
N GLY A 48 -15.29 5.17 33.03
CA GLY A 48 -16.39 6.11 32.93
C GLY A 48 -16.03 7.50 33.43
N LEU A 49 -16.97 8.43 33.23
CA LEU A 49 -16.85 9.81 33.67
C LEU A 49 -18.19 10.27 34.24
N LEU A 50 -18.18 10.78 35.47
CA LEU A 50 -19.34 11.47 36.05
C LEU A 50 -19.16 12.98 35.85
N THR A 51 -20.16 13.65 35.28
CA THR A 51 -20.16 15.11 35.10
C THR A 51 -21.34 15.77 35.83
N GLU A 52 -21.26 17.07 36.08
CA GLU A 52 -22.37 17.87 36.64
C GLU A 52 -23.70 17.66 35.86
N ARG A 53 -23.62 17.43 34.56
CA ARG A 53 -24.79 17.18 33.69
C ARG A 53 -25.47 15.85 34.00
N ASP A 54 -24.70 14.83 34.33
CA ASP A 54 -25.25 13.53 34.70
C ASP A 54 -25.99 13.65 36.03
N VAL A 55 -25.46 14.44 36.96
CA VAL A 55 -26.11 14.77 38.24
C VAL A 55 -27.47 15.47 38.05
N VAL A 56 -27.59 16.38 37.08
CA VAL A 56 -28.89 17.02 36.76
C VAL A 56 -29.93 16.00 36.31
N LYS A 57 -29.56 15.02 35.49
CA LYS A 57 -30.47 13.94 35.05
C LYS A 57 -30.92 13.07 36.22
N ILE A 58 -30.02 12.82 37.18
CA ILE A 58 -30.32 12.05 38.40
C ILE A 58 -31.30 12.82 39.28
N ALA A 59 -31.09 14.13 39.46
CA ALA A 59 -31.92 14.99 40.30
C ALA A 59 -33.42 14.92 39.97
N LYS A 60 -33.77 14.75 38.68
CA LYS A 60 -35.17 14.58 38.26
C LYS A 60 -35.70 13.16 38.49
N ARG A 61 -34.87 12.14 38.25
CA ARG A 61 -35.30 10.72 38.24
C ARG A 61 -35.32 10.09 39.63
N HIS A 62 -34.41 10.49 40.50
CA HIS A 62 -34.20 9.87 41.80
C HIS A 62 -34.24 10.94 42.89
N ARG A 63 -35.27 10.89 43.73
CA ARG A 63 -35.43 11.79 44.89
C ARG A 63 -34.44 11.48 46.03
N GLN A 64 -33.81 10.31 46.01
CA GLN A 64 -32.80 9.88 46.97
C GLN A 64 -31.58 9.31 46.24
N ILE A 65 -30.40 9.81 46.58
CA ILE A 65 -29.11 9.44 45.96
C ILE A 65 -28.34 8.36 46.73
N GLY A 66 -28.83 7.96 47.91
CA GLY A 66 -28.08 7.15 48.88
C GLY A 66 -27.78 5.71 48.44
N GLU A 67 -28.65 5.11 47.62
CA GLU A 67 -28.50 3.71 47.19
C GLU A 67 -27.84 3.54 45.81
N LEU A 68 -27.60 4.65 45.09
CA LEU A 68 -27.05 4.60 43.74
C LEU A 68 -25.52 4.46 43.76
N SER A 69 -25.00 3.61 42.88
CA SER A 69 -23.56 3.55 42.60
C SER A 69 -23.20 4.54 41.50
N ILE A 70 -21.95 5.05 41.51
CA ILE A 70 -21.45 5.88 40.41
C ILE A 70 -21.51 5.15 39.06
N ARG A 71 -21.37 3.82 39.05
CA ARG A 71 -21.42 2.99 37.83
C ARG A 71 -22.77 3.08 37.11
N ASP A 72 -23.85 3.29 37.86
CA ASP A 72 -25.21 3.30 37.32
C ASP A 72 -25.53 4.63 36.60
N VAL A 73 -24.72 5.66 36.82
CA VAL A 73 -25.01 7.04 36.40
C VAL A 73 -23.90 7.69 35.59
N MET A 74 -22.68 7.13 35.61
CA MET A 74 -21.56 7.64 34.83
C MET A 74 -21.79 7.49 33.33
N SER A 75 -21.19 8.39 32.55
CA SER A 75 -21.06 8.20 31.11
C SER A 75 -20.03 7.10 30.84
N SER A 76 -20.43 6.07 30.07
CA SER A 76 -19.61 4.91 29.71
C SER A 76 -19.90 4.46 28.27
N PRO A 77 -18.90 4.10 27.45
CA PRO A 77 -17.47 4.18 27.76
C PRO A 77 -16.97 5.63 27.81
N VAL A 78 -15.96 5.90 28.62
CA VAL A 78 -15.32 7.23 28.67
C VAL A 78 -14.55 7.52 27.39
N ILE A 79 -14.75 8.72 26.84
CA ILE A 79 -14.03 9.18 25.66
C ILE A 79 -12.62 9.60 26.07
N THR A 80 -11.62 8.85 25.61
CA THR A 80 -10.21 9.13 25.88
C THR A 80 -9.51 9.73 24.67
N VAL A 81 -8.43 10.47 24.92
CA VAL A 81 -7.56 11.04 23.87
C VAL A 81 -6.10 10.78 24.20
N PRO A 82 -5.23 10.56 23.19
CA PRO A 82 -3.81 10.45 23.44
C PRO A 82 -3.19 11.83 23.71
N GLY A 83 -2.19 11.90 24.59
CA GLY A 83 -1.53 13.16 24.95
C GLY A 83 -0.90 13.92 23.77
N ASN A 84 -0.59 13.23 22.67
CA ASN A 84 0.01 13.81 21.47
C ASN A 84 -1.01 14.39 20.46
N MET A 85 -2.31 14.34 20.74
CA MET A 85 -3.34 14.95 19.91
C MET A 85 -3.20 16.49 19.93
N ASP A 86 -3.65 17.14 18.86
CA ASP A 86 -3.63 18.60 18.68
C ASP A 86 -4.87 19.27 19.31
N ILE A 87 -4.75 20.54 19.71
CA ILE A 87 -5.87 21.32 20.29
C ILE A 87 -7.07 21.40 19.33
N LEU A 88 -6.83 21.58 18.03
CA LEU A 88 -7.91 21.71 17.05
C LEU A 88 -8.66 20.39 16.85
N ASP A 89 -7.94 19.27 16.88
CA ASP A 89 -8.55 17.93 16.84
C ASP A 89 -9.37 17.67 18.12
N LEU A 90 -8.86 18.04 19.30
CA LEU A 90 -9.59 17.96 20.57
C LEU A 90 -10.87 18.80 20.54
N TYR A 91 -10.79 20.04 20.06
CA TYR A 91 -11.95 20.91 19.90
C TYR A 91 -12.99 20.30 18.94
N GLY A 92 -12.53 19.71 17.84
CA GLY A 92 -13.36 18.96 16.90
C GLY A 92 -14.09 17.80 17.56
N LEU A 93 -13.38 17.01 18.38
CA LEU A 93 -13.94 15.92 19.17
C LEU A 93 -15.00 16.41 20.15
N PHE A 94 -14.70 17.44 20.94
CA PHE A 94 -15.64 18.04 21.90
C PHE A 94 -16.93 18.51 21.24
N ARG A 95 -16.83 19.13 20.07
CA ARG A 95 -18.01 19.58 19.31
C ARG A 95 -18.81 18.40 18.75
N LYS A 96 -18.13 17.40 18.16
CA LYS A 96 -18.77 16.24 17.54
C LYS A 96 -19.52 15.40 18.58
N GLU A 97 -18.84 15.06 19.67
CA GLU A 97 -19.37 14.20 20.73
C GLU A 97 -20.20 14.99 21.76
N ARG A 98 -20.28 16.32 21.62
CA ARG A 98 -20.99 17.25 22.53
C ARG A 98 -20.53 17.12 24.00
N ILE A 99 -19.24 16.84 24.19
CA ILE A 99 -18.58 16.74 25.50
C ILE A 99 -17.71 17.97 25.76
N ARG A 100 -17.29 18.14 27.02
CA ARG A 100 -16.46 19.28 27.46
C ARG A 100 -15.21 18.85 28.22
N HIS A 101 -15.04 17.55 28.39
CA HIS A 101 -14.04 16.88 29.21
C HIS A 101 -13.63 15.61 28.48
N SER A 102 -12.34 15.30 28.45
CA SER A 102 -11.84 14.00 28.00
C SER A 102 -10.63 13.61 28.84
N VAL A 103 -10.52 12.30 29.07
CA VAL A 103 -9.40 11.72 29.82
C VAL A 103 -8.24 11.51 28.86
N VAL A 104 -7.07 12.02 29.24
CA VAL A 104 -5.83 11.84 28.50
C VAL A 104 -5.21 10.53 28.93
N VAL A 105 -4.92 9.66 27.97
CA VAL A 105 -4.34 8.34 28.22
C VAL A 105 -3.01 8.15 27.49
N GLY A 106 -2.13 7.38 28.13
CA GLY A 106 -0.85 6.96 27.58
C GLY A 106 -0.98 5.80 26.60
N ARG A 107 0.16 5.27 26.16
CA ARG A 107 0.20 4.09 25.26
C ARG A 107 -0.26 2.78 25.93
N ASP A 108 -0.33 2.76 27.26
CA ASP A 108 -0.71 1.61 28.09
C ASP A 108 -2.16 1.71 28.61
N ASP A 109 -2.98 2.61 28.05
CA ASP A 109 -4.34 2.96 28.48
C ASP A 109 -4.47 3.48 29.92
N LYS A 110 -3.35 3.85 30.56
CA LYS A 110 -3.39 4.49 31.87
C LYS A 110 -3.70 5.98 31.74
N ILE A 111 -4.32 6.51 32.79
CA ILE A 111 -4.65 7.93 32.91
C ILE A 111 -3.34 8.73 33.06
N GLU A 112 -3.08 9.62 32.12
CA GLU A 112 -1.98 10.60 32.17
C GLU A 112 -2.48 11.99 32.55
N GLY A 113 -3.76 12.29 32.32
CA GLY A 113 -4.33 13.59 32.64
C GLY A 113 -5.81 13.72 32.30
N ILE A 114 -6.35 14.91 32.51
CA ILE A 114 -7.69 15.31 32.04
C ILE A 114 -7.59 16.66 31.35
N VAL A 115 -8.32 16.82 30.25
CA VAL A 115 -8.39 18.07 29.50
C VAL A 115 -9.83 18.53 29.35
N THR A 116 -10.04 19.84 29.48
CA THR A 116 -11.35 20.48 29.44
C THR A 116 -11.40 21.62 28.42
N LEU A 117 -12.60 22.05 28.05
CA LEU A 117 -12.77 23.27 27.23
C LEU A 117 -12.16 24.51 27.90
N SER A 118 -12.16 24.58 29.24
CA SER A 118 -11.57 25.72 29.96
C SER A 118 -10.06 25.79 29.74
N ASP A 119 -9.37 24.65 29.68
CA ASP A 119 -7.92 24.58 29.44
C ASP A 119 -7.56 25.09 28.05
N ILE A 120 -8.38 24.72 27.05
CA ILE A 120 -8.26 25.21 25.67
C ILE A 120 -8.38 26.74 25.62
N ILE A 121 -9.37 27.32 26.30
CA ILE A 121 -9.60 28.78 26.30
C ILE A 121 -8.45 29.53 26.95
N THR A 122 -8.01 29.08 28.13
CA THR A 122 -6.93 29.73 28.88
C THR A 122 -5.64 29.74 28.06
N ARG A 123 -5.35 28.66 27.32
CA ARG A 123 -4.11 28.56 26.53
C ARG A 123 -4.17 29.25 25.17
N LEU A 124 -5.32 29.23 24.51
CA LEU A 124 -5.49 29.93 23.22
C LEU A 124 -5.34 31.45 23.37
N GLY A 125 -5.61 31.99 24.56
CA GLY A 125 -5.25 33.35 24.96
C GLY A 125 -5.97 34.46 24.18
N LEU A 126 -5.94 35.66 24.73
CA LEU A 126 -6.56 36.89 24.22
C LEU A 126 -5.92 37.43 22.91
N GLY A 127 -5.04 36.67 22.25
CA GLY A 127 -4.40 37.05 20.98
C GLY A 127 -5.32 36.98 19.76
N LEU A 128 -6.61 36.71 19.98
CA LEU A 128 -7.62 36.59 18.96
C LEU A 128 -8.45 37.87 18.96
N ILE A 129 -8.09 38.80 18.07
CA ILE A 129 -8.89 40.00 17.80
C ILE A 129 -10.13 39.56 17.01
N ASP A 130 -11.11 39.00 17.71
CA ASP A 130 -12.47 38.90 17.17
C ASP A 130 -13.13 40.27 17.35
N ARG A 131 -13.48 40.91 16.23
CA ARG A 131 -14.13 42.23 16.21
C ARG A 131 -15.63 42.14 16.48
N ARG A 132 -16.19 40.94 16.60
CA ARG A 132 -17.63 40.75 16.88
C ARG A 132 -17.95 41.12 18.34
N SER A 133 -19.16 41.61 18.55
CA SER A 133 -19.73 41.81 19.88
C SER A 133 -20.38 40.52 20.42
N VAL A 134 -20.64 40.49 21.73
CA VAL A 134 -21.34 39.40 22.42
C VAL A 134 -22.67 39.05 21.74
N ARG A 135 -23.45 40.03 21.28
CA ARG A 135 -24.74 39.85 20.59
C ARG A 135 -24.67 38.88 19.40
N HIS A 136 -23.53 38.80 18.71
CA HIS A 136 -23.36 37.96 17.52
C HIS A 136 -23.10 36.48 17.84
N ILE A 137 -22.66 36.17 19.05
CA ILE A 137 -22.15 34.84 19.45
C ILE A 137 -22.98 34.22 20.57
N MET A 138 -23.63 35.05 21.40
CA MET A 138 -24.47 34.62 22.50
C MET A 138 -25.61 33.73 22.04
N THR A 139 -26.04 32.83 22.93
CA THR A 139 -27.31 32.13 22.77
C THR A 139 -28.44 33.09 23.15
N LYS A 140 -29.32 33.37 22.19
CA LYS A 140 -30.51 34.22 22.37
C LYS A 140 -31.63 33.42 23.03
N GLY A 141 -32.49 34.11 23.79
CA GLY A 141 -33.64 33.47 24.43
C GLY A 141 -33.22 32.71 25.68
N VAL A 142 -32.98 33.47 26.75
CA VAL A 142 -32.61 32.90 28.06
C VAL A 142 -33.84 32.27 28.69
N ILE A 143 -33.69 31.06 29.22
CA ILE A 143 -34.74 30.46 30.05
C ILE A 143 -34.72 31.17 31.41
N LYS A 144 -35.79 31.93 31.64
CA LYS A 144 -36.03 32.69 32.87
C LYS A 144 -36.97 31.93 33.79
N VAL A 145 -36.72 32.04 35.08
CA VAL A 145 -37.53 31.46 36.15
C VAL A 145 -37.69 32.51 37.26
N PRO A 146 -38.89 32.69 37.85
CA PRO A 146 -39.05 33.54 39.02
C PRO A 146 -38.12 33.10 40.17
N ALA A 147 -37.54 34.04 40.92
CA ALA A 147 -36.62 33.71 42.01
C ALA A 147 -37.25 32.83 43.11
N GLU A 148 -38.57 32.96 43.26
CA GLU A 148 -39.45 32.22 44.17
C GLU A 148 -39.88 30.84 43.66
N ALA A 149 -39.42 30.40 42.48
CA ALA A 149 -39.72 29.06 41.97
C ALA A 149 -39.00 27.97 42.77
N SER A 150 -39.51 26.73 42.69
CA SER A 150 -38.86 25.57 43.33
C SER A 150 -37.64 25.08 42.55
N MET A 151 -36.67 24.49 43.25
CA MET A 151 -35.52 23.84 42.64
C MET A 151 -35.92 22.69 41.70
N ALA A 152 -37.02 22.00 41.99
CA ALA A 152 -37.59 20.99 41.08
C ALA A 152 -37.98 21.59 39.73
N GLU A 153 -38.58 22.79 39.68
CA GLU A 153 -38.86 23.48 38.43
C GLU A 153 -37.57 23.83 37.68
N VAL A 154 -36.55 24.32 38.39
CA VAL A 154 -35.25 24.70 37.80
C VAL A 154 -34.58 23.49 37.15
N VAL A 155 -34.47 22.38 37.88
CA VAL A 155 -33.89 21.12 37.39
C VAL A 155 -34.68 20.60 36.19
N ARG A 156 -36.01 20.64 36.24
CA ARG A 156 -36.88 20.24 35.13
C ARG A 156 -36.60 21.06 33.87
N LYS A 157 -36.52 22.40 33.99
CA LYS A 157 -36.19 23.26 32.85
C LYS A 157 -34.77 23.02 32.33
N MET A 158 -33.80 22.77 33.20
CA MET A 158 -32.42 22.42 32.78
C MET A 158 -32.39 21.19 31.89
N GLU A 159 -33.12 20.13 32.25
CA GLU A 159 -33.16 18.90 31.46
C GLU A 159 -34.03 19.03 30.21
N GLU A 160 -35.25 19.58 30.33
CA GLU A 160 -36.21 19.74 29.23
C GLU A 160 -35.60 20.54 28.07
N PHE A 161 -34.94 21.65 28.37
CA PHE A 161 -34.27 22.47 27.37
C PHE A 161 -32.81 22.09 27.14
N SER A 162 -32.29 21.08 27.86
CA SER A 162 -30.88 20.64 27.81
C SER A 162 -29.88 21.78 28.02
N ILE A 163 -30.26 22.76 28.85
CA ILE A 163 -29.47 23.96 29.15
C ILE A 163 -28.64 23.75 30.40
N SER A 164 -27.44 24.32 30.40
CA SER A 164 -26.57 24.22 31.56
C SER A 164 -26.92 25.24 32.67
N CYS A 165 -27.74 26.24 32.35
CA CYS A 165 -27.91 27.50 33.09
C CYS A 165 -29.36 27.96 33.08
N VAL A 166 -29.87 28.41 34.22
CA VAL A 166 -31.17 29.07 34.36
C VAL A 166 -30.95 30.43 35.01
N VAL A 167 -31.55 31.48 34.45
CA VAL A 167 -31.49 32.83 35.03
C VAL A 167 -32.73 33.07 35.86
N MET A 168 -32.51 33.51 37.09
CA MET A 168 -33.57 33.93 38.00
C MET A 168 -33.93 35.37 37.74
N GLU A 169 -35.23 35.66 37.72
CA GLU A 169 -35.78 36.97 37.43
C GLU A 169 -36.60 37.46 38.62
N LYS A 170 -36.42 38.74 38.96
CA LYS A 170 -37.28 39.49 39.89
C LYS A 170 -37.59 40.83 39.23
N GLU A 171 -38.87 41.20 39.15
CA GLU A 171 -39.31 42.46 38.54
C GLU A 171 -38.75 42.69 37.11
N ARG A 172 -38.70 41.62 36.29
CA ARG A 172 -38.14 41.61 34.92
C ARG A 172 -36.62 41.85 34.80
N GLN A 173 -35.92 41.90 35.93
CA GLN A 173 -34.46 42.01 35.98
C GLN A 173 -33.82 40.70 36.43
N PRO A 174 -32.64 40.35 35.89
CA PRO A 174 -31.92 39.16 36.32
C PRO A 174 -31.40 39.35 37.75
N SER A 175 -31.90 38.54 38.69
CA SER A 175 -31.60 38.62 40.12
C SER A 175 -30.56 37.60 40.58
N GLY A 176 -30.42 36.49 39.85
CA GLY A 176 -29.43 35.45 40.14
C GLY A 176 -29.35 34.40 39.05
N VAL A 177 -28.45 33.43 39.23
CA VAL A 177 -28.25 32.33 38.28
C VAL A 177 -28.04 31.02 39.01
N ILE A 178 -28.62 29.95 38.47
CA ILE A 178 -28.35 28.57 38.88
C ILE A 178 -27.77 27.80 37.70
N THR A 179 -26.76 27.00 37.97
CA THR A 179 -25.98 26.25 36.99
C THR A 179 -25.92 24.77 37.31
N GLU A 180 -25.56 23.93 36.34
CA GLU A 180 -25.26 22.49 36.57
C GLU A 180 -24.29 22.29 37.76
N ARG A 181 -23.36 23.23 38.01
CA ARG A 181 -22.39 23.17 39.12
C ARG A 181 -23.01 23.28 40.51
N ASP A 182 -24.17 23.92 40.61
CA ASP A 182 -24.85 24.11 41.89
C ASP A 182 -25.62 22.84 42.29
N ILE A 183 -26.08 22.06 41.31
CA ILE A 183 -26.96 20.90 41.51
C ILE A 183 -26.36 19.81 42.42
N PRO A 184 -25.08 19.39 42.30
CA PRO A 184 -24.48 18.41 43.21
C PRO A 184 -24.60 18.81 44.69
N ARG A 185 -24.26 20.06 45.02
CA ARG A 185 -24.37 20.57 46.39
C ARG A 185 -25.82 20.62 46.85
N ILE A 186 -26.72 21.09 45.97
CA ILE A 186 -28.16 21.18 46.28
C ILE A 186 -28.73 19.80 46.57
N LEU A 187 -28.38 18.77 45.80
CA LEU A 187 -28.84 17.40 46.07
C LEU A 187 -28.32 16.81 47.38
N MET A 188 -27.16 17.24 47.84
CA MET A 188 -26.57 16.77 49.11
C MET A 188 -27.16 17.49 50.32
N GLU A 189 -27.49 18.77 50.19
CA GLU A 189 -27.90 19.63 51.30
C GLU A 189 -29.41 19.89 51.37
N ALA A 190 -30.13 19.90 50.25
CA ALA A 190 -31.57 20.11 50.23
C ALA A 190 -32.30 18.83 50.64
N THR A 191 -33.19 18.95 51.62
CA THR A 191 -34.03 17.84 52.07
C THR A 191 -35.07 17.45 51.01
N ASP A 192 -35.56 18.43 50.25
CA ASP A 192 -36.54 18.24 49.18
C ASP A 192 -36.42 19.36 48.14
N LEU A 193 -36.38 19.00 46.86
CA LEU A 193 -36.29 19.94 45.74
C LEU A 193 -37.62 20.64 45.45
N ASP A 194 -38.75 20.00 45.76
CA ASP A 194 -40.09 20.55 45.47
C ASP A 194 -40.38 21.78 46.36
N ASN A 195 -39.92 21.75 47.61
CA ASN A 195 -40.14 22.83 48.59
C ASN A 195 -38.95 23.78 48.76
N SER A 196 -37.81 23.49 48.12
CA SER A 196 -36.63 24.35 48.21
C SER A 196 -36.70 25.47 47.16
N LEU A 197 -36.78 26.72 47.61
CA LEU A 197 -36.80 27.89 46.73
C LEU A 197 -35.46 28.11 46.02
N ALA A 198 -35.52 28.55 44.77
CA ALA A 198 -34.37 28.85 43.93
C ALA A 198 -33.50 30.00 44.46
N GLU A 199 -34.12 31.06 44.99
CA GLU A 199 -33.40 32.23 45.52
C GLU A 199 -32.38 31.90 46.63
N ARG A 200 -32.59 30.80 47.36
CA ARG A 200 -31.67 30.33 48.40
C ARG A 200 -30.35 29.81 47.84
N TRP A 201 -30.38 29.28 46.62
CA TRP A 201 -29.26 28.55 46.01
C TRP A 201 -28.58 29.30 44.87
N MET A 202 -29.24 30.34 44.33
CA MET A 202 -28.71 31.12 43.23
C MET A 202 -27.44 31.87 43.60
N SER A 203 -26.54 31.99 42.63
CA SER A 203 -25.40 32.90 42.74
C SER A 203 -25.87 34.34 42.49
N ALA A 204 -25.63 35.23 43.45
CA ALA A 204 -25.84 36.67 43.35
C ALA A 204 -24.71 37.43 44.11
N PRO A 205 -24.32 38.65 43.70
CA PRO A 205 -24.77 39.40 42.52
C PRO A 205 -24.27 38.80 41.20
N LEU A 206 -24.96 39.12 40.09
CA LEU A 206 -24.66 38.59 38.77
C LEU A 206 -23.55 39.36 38.05
N ASP A 207 -22.66 38.61 37.39
CA ASP A 207 -21.71 39.15 36.44
C ASP A 207 -22.38 39.35 35.07
N LEU A 208 -22.97 40.53 34.89
CA LEU A 208 -23.68 40.92 33.68
C LEU A 208 -22.71 41.46 32.60
N VAL A 209 -23.02 41.22 31.34
CA VAL A 209 -22.34 41.87 30.20
C VAL A 209 -23.37 42.48 29.27
N GLU A 210 -23.06 43.66 28.73
CA GLU A 210 -23.90 44.26 27.70
C GLU A 210 -23.75 43.51 26.38
N ASP A 211 -24.83 43.44 25.60
CA ASP A 211 -24.82 42.71 24.33
C ASP A 211 -23.92 43.35 23.25
N VAL A 212 -23.68 44.66 23.33
CA VAL A 212 -22.76 45.40 22.44
C VAL A 212 -21.29 45.23 22.81
N LEU A 213 -20.97 44.64 23.97
CA LEU A 213 -19.61 44.49 24.45
C LEU A 213 -18.75 43.69 23.45
N PRO A 214 -17.51 44.11 23.14
CA PRO A 214 -16.60 43.33 22.31
C PRO A 214 -16.33 41.94 22.90
N LEU A 215 -16.29 40.90 22.07
CA LEU A 215 -16.11 39.51 22.53
C LEU A 215 -14.84 39.34 23.37
N ALA A 216 -13.74 39.99 22.98
CA ALA A 216 -12.47 39.93 23.69
C ALA A 216 -12.58 40.43 25.15
N GLU A 217 -13.39 41.46 25.40
CA GLU A 217 -13.63 41.97 26.75
C GLU A 217 -14.51 41.03 27.57
N ALA A 218 -15.53 40.42 26.94
CA ALA A 218 -16.31 39.38 27.58
C ALA A 218 -15.46 38.16 27.98
N VAL A 219 -14.52 37.74 27.12
CA VAL A 219 -13.55 36.67 27.42
C VAL A 219 -12.67 37.07 28.60
N LYS A 220 -12.14 38.30 28.62
CA LYS A 220 -11.32 38.81 29.71
C LYS A 220 -12.09 38.81 31.03
N LYS A 221 -13.35 39.31 31.03
CA LYS A 221 -14.23 39.27 32.20
C LYS A 221 -14.49 37.84 32.66
N MET A 222 -14.74 36.92 31.73
CA MET A 222 -14.98 35.51 32.03
C MET A 222 -13.78 34.85 32.74
N ILE A 223 -12.56 35.14 32.28
CA ILE A 223 -11.31 34.66 32.90
C ILE A 223 -11.10 35.30 34.28
N GLN A 224 -11.28 36.62 34.40
CA GLN A 224 -11.06 37.36 35.64
C GLN A 224 -12.01 36.93 36.76
N VAL A 225 -13.29 36.73 36.44
CA VAL A 225 -14.31 36.31 37.41
C VAL A 225 -14.26 34.79 37.64
N GLY A 226 -13.62 34.03 36.75
CA GLY A 226 -13.53 32.57 36.86
C GLY A 226 -14.86 31.84 36.65
N ARG A 227 -15.84 32.49 36.00
CA ARG A 227 -17.13 31.87 35.65
C ARG A 227 -17.09 31.35 34.22
N ARG A 228 -17.80 30.25 33.93
CA ARG A 228 -17.83 29.65 32.58
C ARG A 228 -18.91 30.23 31.65
N ARG A 229 -19.68 31.18 32.17
CA ARG A 229 -20.85 31.77 31.52
C ARG A 229 -21.10 33.17 32.09
N LEU A 230 -21.60 34.07 31.26
CA LEU A 230 -22.01 35.42 31.64
C LEU A 230 -23.43 35.67 31.11
N VAL A 231 -24.26 36.32 31.92
CA VAL A 231 -25.61 36.71 31.51
C VAL A 231 -25.50 38.01 30.71
N VAL A 232 -26.13 38.03 29.53
CA VAL A 232 -26.10 39.16 28.62
C VAL A 232 -27.38 39.97 28.77
N VAL A 233 -27.22 41.28 28.98
CA VAL A 233 -28.32 42.23 29.13
C VAL A 233 -28.35 43.24 27.98
N ASP A 234 -29.54 43.77 27.70
CA ASP A 234 -29.71 44.92 26.82
C ASP A 234 -29.53 46.26 27.57
N ALA A 235 -29.77 47.37 26.88
CA ALA A 235 -29.68 48.71 27.45
C ALA A 235 -30.73 48.99 28.55
N ALA A 236 -31.81 48.20 28.63
CA ALA A 236 -32.81 48.30 29.69
C ALA A 236 -32.46 47.43 30.91
N GLY A 237 -31.38 46.64 30.84
CA GLY A 237 -30.97 45.71 31.90
C GLY A 237 -31.73 44.38 31.89
N GLU A 238 -32.54 44.11 30.86
CA GLU A 238 -33.24 42.84 30.74
C GLU A 238 -32.31 41.76 30.20
N ALA A 239 -32.41 40.53 30.72
CA ALA A 239 -31.62 39.41 30.22
C ALA A 239 -32.08 38.98 28.81
N VAL A 240 -31.23 39.22 27.81
CA VAL A 240 -31.48 38.93 26.39
C VAL A 240 -30.71 37.71 25.86
N GLY A 241 -29.63 37.32 26.55
CA GLY A 241 -28.82 36.18 26.13
C GLY A 241 -27.91 35.63 27.23
N ILE A 242 -27.25 34.51 26.94
CA ILE A 242 -26.14 33.98 27.72
C ILE A 242 -24.98 33.74 26.77
N ILE A 243 -23.77 34.09 27.22
CA ILE A 243 -22.53 33.72 26.53
C ILE A 243 -21.76 32.69 27.36
N THR A 244 -21.42 31.56 26.75
CA THR A 244 -20.65 30.49 27.39
C THR A 244 -19.24 30.36 26.80
N GLN A 245 -18.37 29.65 27.50
CA GLN A 245 -17.06 29.22 26.99
C GLN A 245 -17.15 28.48 25.64
N SER A 246 -18.18 27.66 25.43
CA SER A 246 -18.42 26.95 24.16
C SER A 246 -18.81 27.91 23.05
N ASP A 247 -19.65 28.91 23.33
CA ASP A 247 -20.02 29.93 22.36
C ASP A 247 -18.82 30.77 21.95
N ILE A 248 -17.99 31.16 22.92
CA ILE A 248 -16.72 31.88 22.71
C ILE A 248 -15.81 31.06 21.81
N LEU A 249 -15.54 29.79 22.12
CA LEU A 249 -14.67 28.96 21.29
C LEU A 249 -15.23 28.77 19.88
N ARG A 250 -16.54 28.58 19.75
CA ARG A 250 -17.20 28.52 18.45
C ARG A 250 -16.94 29.80 17.66
N GLY A 251 -17.18 30.96 18.27
CA GLY A 251 -16.85 32.25 17.64
C GLY A 251 -15.38 32.32 17.23
N LEU A 252 -14.47 32.12 18.17
CA LEU A 252 -13.03 32.27 17.95
C LEU A 252 -12.44 31.29 16.90
N LEU A 253 -12.97 30.07 16.83
CA LEU A 253 -12.41 28.99 16.03
C LEU A 253 -13.17 28.69 14.73
N GLU A 254 -14.38 29.20 14.50
CA GLU A 254 -15.19 28.91 13.30
C GLU A 254 -14.38 29.05 11.99
N GLY A 255 -13.72 30.20 11.78
CA GLY A 255 -12.93 30.43 10.56
C GLY A 255 -11.61 29.65 10.52
N LYS A 256 -11.03 29.31 11.67
CA LYS A 256 -9.73 28.62 11.77
C LYS A 256 -9.88 27.11 11.65
N TYR A 257 -10.90 26.54 12.29
CA TYR A 257 -11.22 25.12 12.26
C TYR A 257 -11.61 24.68 10.85
N ILE A 258 -12.37 25.50 10.11
CA ILE A 258 -12.69 25.23 8.71
C ILE A 258 -11.40 25.16 7.87
N ARG A 259 -10.48 26.14 8.01
CA ARG A 259 -9.19 26.11 7.31
C ARG A 259 -8.33 24.91 7.69
N PHE A 260 -8.36 24.50 8.96
CA PHE A 260 -7.65 23.31 9.42
C PHE A 260 -8.20 22.02 8.77
N LEU A 261 -9.53 21.88 8.70
CA LEU A 261 -10.17 20.74 8.02
C LEU A 261 -9.83 20.72 6.53
N GLN A 262 -9.86 21.88 5.86
CA GLN A 262 -9.45 22.01 4.46
C GLN A 262 -8.00 21.55 4.26
N GLY A 263 -7.06 22.02 5.09
CA GLY A 263 -5.66 21.58 5.01
C GLY A 263 -5.46 20.08 5.22
N ARG A 264 -6.24 19.43 6.10
CA ARG A 264 -6.18 17.97 6.27
C ARG A 264 -6.73 17.20 5.07
N LEU A 265 -7.76 17.72 4.41
CA LEU A 265 -8.30 17.14 3.18
C LEU A 265 -7.27 17.27 2.05
N ASP A 266 -6.68 18.44 1.88
CA ASP A 266 -5.66 18.69 0.86
C ASP A 266 -4.45 17.76 1.04
N GLN A 267 -4.00 17.53 2.28
CA GLN A 267 -2.90 16.60 2.57
C GLN A 267 -3.25 15.16 2.22
N ARG A 268 -4.47 14.70 2.53
CA ARG A 268 -4.91 13.34 2.17
C ARG A 268 -5.01 13.19 0.66
N GLU A 269 -5.54 14.19 -0.03
CA GLU A 269 -5.65 14.16 -1.49
C GLU A 269 -4.27 14.17 -2.15
N ALA A 270 -3.33 14.98 -1.67
CA ALA A 270 -1.96 15.01 -2.15
C ALA A 270 -1.24 13.67 -1.93
N ALA A 271 -1.38 13.08 -0.73
CA ALA A 271 -0.80 11.78 -0.42
C ALA A 271 -1.39 10.66 -1.30
N LEU A 272 -2.70 10.69 -1.55
CA LEU A 272 -3.37 9.75 -2.43
C LEU A 272 -2.86 9.88 -3.87
N ARG A 273 -2.81 11.10 -4.41
CA ARG A 273 -2.28 11.38 -5.75
C ARG A 273 -0.82 10.94 -5.89
N GLN A 274 0.01 11.15 -4.88
CA GLN A 274 1.41 10.70 -4.88
C GLN A 274 1.50 9.17 -4.89
N SER A 275 0.68 8.48 -4.11
CA SER A 275 0.61 7.02 -4.09
C SER A 275 0.18 6.46 -5.44
N GLU A 276 -0.86 7.04 -6.05
CA GLU A 276 -1.33 6.64 -7.39
C GLU A 276 -0.26 6.85 -8.46
N ALA A 277 0.40 8.03 -8.48
CA ALA A 277 1.46 8.31 -9.43
C ALA A 277 2.64 7.34 -9.29
N ARG A 278 3.01 7.00 -8.05
CA ARG A 278 4.05 6.01 -7.77
C ARG A 278 3.68 4.61 -8.28
N LEU A 279 2.44 4.16 -8.06
CA LEU A 279 1.95 2.87 -8.57
C LEU A 279 1.96 2.84 -10.10
N ARG A 280 1.48 3.90 -10.77
CA ARG A 280 1.53 4.01 -12.24
C ARG A 280 2.96 3.94 -12.77
N ALA A 281 3.90 4.63 -12.12
CA ALA A 281 5.31 4.61 -12.51
C ALA A 281 5.95 3.22 -12.33
N MET A 282 5.62 2.48 -11.27
CA MET A 282 6.09 1.10 -11.09
C MET A 282 5.59 0.19 -12.21
N VAL A 283 4.29 0.26 -12.54
CA VAL A 283 3.69 -0.54 -13.63
C VAL A 283 4.28 -0.17 -15.00
N ALA A 284 4.60 1.10 -15.24
CA ALA A 284 5.24 1.54 -16.48
C ALA A 284 6.72 1.11 -16.59
N SER A 285 7.40 0.84 -15.48
CA SER A 285 8.81 0.43 -15.48
C SER A 285 9.04 -1.04 -15.80
N VAL A 286 7.98 -1.86 -15.78
CA VAL A 286 8.04 -3.23 -16.27
C VAL A 286 8.08 -3.14 -17.80
N GLY A 287 9.17 -3.60 -18.43
CA GLY A 287 9.32 -3.64 -19.90
C GLY A 287 8.39 -4.65 -20.59
N GLU A 288 7.20 -4.86 -20.04
CA GLU A 288 6.13 -5.71 -20.55
C GLU A 288 4.89 -4.83 -20.76
N GLY A 289 4.13 -5.13 -21.81
CA GLY A 289 2.83 -4.53 -22.01
C GLY A 289 1.86 -5.04 -20.94
N ILE A 290 1.19 -4.13 -20.24
CA ILE A 290 0.24 -4.44 -19.17
C ILE A 290 -1.09 -3.81 -19.51
N VAL A 291 -2.14 -4.64 -19.49
CA VAL A 291 -3.54 -4.18 -19.59
C VAL A 291 -4.38 -4.81 -18.49
N SER A 292 -5.34 -4.05 -17.97
CA SER A 292 -6.42 -4.54 -17.11
C SER A 292 -7.71 -4.56 -17.91
N PHE A 293 -8.53 -5.59 -17.75
CA PHE A 293 -9.83 -5.70 -18.42
C PHE A 293 -10.88 -6.36 -17.53
N GLY A 294 -12.14 -5.97 -17.72
CA GLY A 294 -13.29 -6.48 -16.98
C GLY A 294 -13.75 -7.86 -17.47
N HIS A 295 -14.72 -8.43 -16.76
CA HIS A 295 -15.41 -9.67 -17.17
C HIS A 295 -16.12 -9.56 -18.53
N ASP A 296 -16.48 -8.34 -18.94
CA ASP A 296 -17.04 -8.00 -20.25
C ASP A 296 -15.97 -7.87 -21.35
N ASN A 297 -14.71 -8.17 -21.01
CA ASN A 297 -13.55 -8.09 -21.89
C ASN A 297 -13.20 -6.64 -22.32
N THR A 298 -13.75 -5.63 -21.67
CA THR A 298 -13.41 -4.22 -21.90
C THR A 298 -12.13 -3.84 -21.15
N ILE A 299 -11.14 -3.28 -21.85
CA ILE A 299 -9.90 -2.78 -21.25
C ILE A 299 -10.20 -1.55 -20.40
N THR A 300 -9.85 -1.60 -19.12
CA THR A 300 -10.01 -0.52 -18.14
C THR A 300 -8.72 0.27 -17.91
N PHE A 301 -7.57 -0.33 -18.21
CA PHE A 301 -6.26 0.29 -18.07
C PHE A 301 -5.26 -0.31 -19.07
N ALA A 302 -4.38 0.51 -19.62
CA ALA A 302 -3.25 0.08 -20.43
C ALA A 302 -2.00 0.92 -20.09
N ASN A 303 -0.82 0.29 -19.97
CA ASN A 303 0.45 1.00 -19.82
C ASN A 303 1.02 1.41 -21.19
N THR A 304 2.06 2.26 -21.18
CA THR A 304 2.70 2.74 -22.41
C THR A 304 3.32 1.63 -23.25
N GLU A 305 3.89 0.59 -22.62
CA GLU A 305 4.47 -0.54 -23.34
C GLU A 305 3.40 -1.37 -24.07
N ALA A 306 2.20 -1.51 -23.51
CA ALA A 306 1.07 -2.15 -24.19
C ALA A 306 0.72 -1.43 -25.50
N GLY A 307 0.70 -0.09 -25.46
CA GLY A 307 0.51 0.73 -26.65
C GLY A 307 1.59 0.49 -27.71
N LYS A 308 2.86 0.49 -27.30
CA LYS A 308 4.00 0.25 -28.21
C LYS A 308 3.94 -1.12 -28.88
N VAL A 309 3.65 -2.18 -28.13
CA VAL A 309 3.58 -3.57 -28.64
C VAL A 309 2.51 -3.70 -29.72
N PHE A 310 1.34 -3.09 -29.55
CA PHE A 310 0.23 -3.22 -30.51
C PHE A 310 0.13 -2.07 -31.53
N GLY A 311 0.95 -1.03 -31.40
CA GLY A 311 0.92 0.16 -32.27
C GLY A 311 -0.24 1.12 -31.99
N TYR A 312 -0.72 1.17 -30.75
CA TYR A 312 -1.76 2.09 -30.27
C TYR A 312 -1.19 3.09 -29.26
N GLN A 313 -1.86 4.22 -29.06
CA GLN A 313 -1.66 5.00 -27.83
C GLN A 313 -2.34 4.27 -26.65
N ALA A 314 -1.77 4.37 -25.45
CA ALA A 314 -2.30 3.68 -24.28
C ALA A 314 -3.76 4.10 -23.99
N GLU A 315 -4.10 5.36 -24.24
CA GLU A 315 -5.43 5.91 -24.08
C GLU A 315 -6.43 5.40 -25.13
N GLU A 316 -5.95 5.02 -26.33
CA GLU A 316 -6.81 4.41 -27.36
C GLU A 316 -7.24 2.99 -26.96
N LEU A 317 -6.38 2.25 -26.25
CA LEU A 317 -6.67 0.89 -25.82
C LEU A 317 -7.77 0.83 -24.74
N VAL A 318 -7.91 1.88 -23.92
CA VAL A 318 -8.93 1.93 -22.87
C VAL A 318 -10.32 2.03 -23.49
N GLY A 319 -11.22 1.12 -23.10
CA GLY A 319 -12.56 0.98 -23.68
C GLY A 319 -12.63 0.03 -24.88
N MET A 320 -11.51 -0.46 -25.40
CA MET A 320 -11.50 -1.51 -26.44
C MET A 320 -11.66 -2.91 -25.82
N GLY A 321 -12.16 -3.85 -26.61
CA GLY A 321 -12.15 -5.27 -26.24
C GLY A 321 -10.74 -5.84 -26.25
N PHE A 322 -10.31 -6.52 -25.19
CA PHE A 322 -8.97 -7.10 -25.09
C PHE A 322 -8.72 -8.18 -26.17
N ASP A 323 -9.76 -8.94 -26.51
CA ASP A 323 -9.81 -9.93 -27.59
C ASP A 323 -9.42 -9.39 -28.98
N ARG A 324 -9.58 -8.09 -29.23
CA ARG A 324 -9.20 -7.45 -30.50
C ARG A 324 -7.69 -7.35 -30.70
N LEU A 325 -6.92 -7.43 -29.63
CA LEU A 325 -5.46 -7.40 -29.66
C LEU A 325 -4.85 -8.77 -30.00
N LEU A 326 -5.69 -9.78 -30.24
CA LEU A 326 -5.29 -11.15 -30.58
C LEU A 326 -5.80 -11.53 -31.96
N SER A 327 -5.02 -12.37 -32.65
CA SER A 327 -5.41 -13.04 -33.89
C SER A 327 -6.71 -13.86 -33.72
N PRO A 328 -7.46 -14.13 -34.80
CA PRO A 328 -8.72 -14.89 -34.74
C PRO A 328 -8.57 -16.26 -34.06
N SER A 329 -7.49 -16.99 -34.34
CA SER A 329 -7.23 -18.31 -33.76
C SER A 329 -6.85 -18.24 -32.27
N SER A 330 -6.10 -17.22 -31.88
CA SER A 330 -5.71 -17.01 -30.47
C SER A 330 -6.86 -16.46 -29.62
N ARG A 331 -7.76 -15.67 -30.23
CA ARG A 331 -8.98 -15.15 -29.62
C ARG A 331 -9.90 -16.27 -29.16
N GLU A 332 -10.17 -17.24 -30.03
CA GLU A 332 -11.06 -18.37 -29.72
C GLU A 332 -10.51 -19.20 -28.55
N SER A 333 -9.18 -19.45 -28.56
CA SER A 333 -8.50 -20.16 -27.47
C SER A 333 -8.55 -19.42 -26.13
N LEU A 334 -8.42 -18.09 -26.14
CA LEU A 334 -8.54 -17.26 -24.94
C LEU A 334 -9.98 -17.27 -24.40
N MET A 335 -10.98 -17.13 -25.28
CA MET A 335 -12.39 -17.05 -24.88
C MET A 335 -12.91 -18.34 -24.27
N ASP A 336 -12.51 -19.49 -24.83
CA ASP A 336 -12.81 -20.80 -24.25
C ASP A 336 -12.13 -20.96 -22.86
N GLY A 337 -10.90 -20.46 -22.73
CA GLY A 337 -10.11 -20.49 -21.50
C GLY A 337 -10.59 -19.59 -20.37
N LEU A 338 -11.08 -18.39 -20.68
CA LEU A 338 -11.66 -17.44 -19.72
C LEU A 338 -13.13 -17.77 -19.42
N GLY A 339 -13.90 -18.21 -20.42
CA GLY A 339 -15.29 -18.61 -20.26
C GLY A 339 -15.46 -19.80 -19.30
N SER A 340 -14.58 -20.80 -19.41
CA SER A 340 -14.52 -21.92 -18.47
C SER A 340 -14.14 -21.48 -17.04
N TYR A 341 -13.25 -20.49 -16.88
CA TYR A 341 -12.86 -19.95 -15.57
C TYR A 341 -14.03 -19.27 -14.83
N ILE A 342 -14.79 -18.43 -15.55
CA ILE A 342 -15.88 -17.64 -15.00
C ILE A 342 -16.96 -18.54 -14.40
N HIS A 343 -17.23 -19.69 -15.03
CA HIS A 343 -18.28 -20.64 -14.65
C HIS A 343 -17.83 -21.73 -13.68
N THR A 344 -16.57 -22.18 -13.72
CA THR A 344 -16.11 -23.35 -12.93
C THR A 344 -15.05 -23.03 -11.87
N GLY A 345 -14.50 -21.81 -11.85
CA GLY A 345 -13.46 -21.39 -10.90
C GLY A 345 -12.09 -22.05 -11.12
N GLY A 346 -11.98 -22.99 -12.06
CA GLY A 346 -10.73 -23.63 -12.47
C GLY A 346 -10.41 -23.26 -13.91
N SER A 347 -9.22 -22.72 -14.17
CA SER A 347 -8.74 -22.48 -15.54
C SER A 347 -7.30 -22.89 -15.70
N HIS A 348 -7.00 -23.41 -16.89
CA HIS A 348 -5.65 -23.71 -17.34
C HIS A 348 -4.88 -22.45 -17.80
N TRP A 349 -5.48 -21.26 -17.73
CA TRP A 349 -4.92 -19.99 -18.22
C TRP A 349 -4.38 -19.05 -17.15
N VAL A 350 -5.06 -18.96 -15.99
CA VAL A 350 -4.65 -18.04 -14.92
C VAL A 350 -3.32 -18.48 -14.31
N GLY A 351 -2.37 -17.55 -14.21
CA GLY A 351 -1.05 -17.77 -13.57
C GLY A 351 -0.01 -18.51 -14.40
N ARG A 352 -0.29 -18.87 -15.66
CA ARG A 352 0.68 -19.52 -16.57
C ARG A 352 1.06 -18.61 -17.73
N ARG A 353 2.32 -18.70 -18.17
CA ARG A 353 2.78 -18.07 -19.41
C ARG A 353 2.39 -18.92 -20.61
N ARG A 354 1.93 -18.27 -21.68
CA ARG A 354 1.59 -18.92 -22.96
C ARG A 354 2.03 -18.07 -24.13
N GLU A 355 2.35 -18.73 -25.24
CA GLU A 355 2.60 -18.05 -26.53
C GLU A 355 1.31 -18.05 -27.36
N LEU A 356 0.96 -16.88 -27.88
CA LEU A 356 -0.17 -16.64 -28.78
C LEU A 356 0.29 -15.81 -29.96
N GLN A 357 -0.62 -15.54 -30.89
CA GLN A 357 -0.44 -14.55 -31.95
C GLN A 357 -1.23 -13.29 -31.61
N GLY A 358 -0.51 -12.22 -31.30
CA GLY A 358 -1.05 -10.88 -31.16
C GLY A 358 -1.39 -10.28 -32.52
N GLN A 359 -2.29 -9.29 -32.54
CA GLN A 359 -2.67 -8.56 -33.73
C GLN A 359 -2.51 -7.05 -33.48
N GLY A 360 -1.63 -6.40 -34.23
CA GLY A 360 -1.40 -4.96 -34.09
C GLY A 360 -2.46 -4.11 -34.80
N LYS A 361 -2.42 -2.78 -34.61
CA LYS A 361 -3.37 -1.80 -35.19
C LYS A 361 -3.53 -1.91 -36.71
N LEU A 362 -2.45 -2.27 -37.40
CA LEU A 362 -2.41 -2.45 -38.86
C LEU A 362 -2.80 -3.86 -39.32
N GLY A 363 -3.24 -4.72 -38.41
CA GLY A 363 -3.67 -6.09 -38.70
C GLY A 363 -2.55 -7.12 -38.84
N HIS A 364 -1.28 -6.73 -38.67
CA HIS A 364 -0.15 -7.66 -38.68
C HIS A 364 -0.19 -8.59 -37.46
N GLU A 365 0.12 -9.87 -37.69
CA GLU A 365 0.22 -10.86 -36.62
C GLU A 365 1.67 -11.01 -36.17
N PHE A 366 1.87 -11.15 -34.87
CA PHE A 366 3.19 -11.33 -34.28
C PHE A 366 3.12 -12.26 -33.05
N PRO A 367 4.19 -13.02 -32.77
CA PRO A 367 4.22 -13.91 -31.63
C PRO A 367 4.26 -13.12 -30.31
N LEU A 368 3.32 -13.42 -29.42
CA LEU A 368 3.10 -12.74 -28.15
C LEU A 368 3.16 -13.73 -26.99
N GLU A 369 4.05 -13.52 -26.04
CA GLU A 369 4.06 -14.24 -24.76
C GLU A 369 3.15 -13.51 -23.77
N ILE A 370 2.18 -14.17 -23.17
CA ILE A 370 1.18 -13.56 -22.27
C ILE A 370 1.00 -14.35 -20.97
N ARG A 371 0.75 -13.64 -19.87
CA ARG A 371 0.32 -14.16 -18.56
C ARG A 371 -0.88 -13.36 -18.07
N ILE A 372 -1.91 -14.06 -17.61
CA ILE A 372 -3.15 -13.45 -17.10
C ILE A 372 -3.32 -13.80 -15.62
N GLU A 373 -3.63 -12.79 -14.81
CA GLU A 373 -3.92 -12.93 -13.38
C GLU A 373 -5.28 -12.30 -13.04
N GLU A 374 -5.98 -12.88 -12.08
CA GLU A 374 -7.23 -12.32 -11.54
C GLU A 374 -6.91 -11.32 -10.42
N VAL A 375 -7.57 -10.16 -10.47
CA VAL A 375 -7.53 -9.16 -9.41
C VAL A 375 -8.88 -9.15 -8.70
N LYS A 376 -8.84 -9.45 -7.40
CA LYS A 376 -10.02 -9.31 -6.53
C LYS A 376 -10.20 -7.83 -6.20
N THR A 377 -11.22 -7.20 -6.79
CA THR A 377 -11.72 -5.89 -6.39
C THR A 377 -12.49 -5.99 -5.07
N ARG A 378 -12.69 -4.85 -4.39
CA ARG A 378 -13.40 -4.78 -3.10
C ARG A 378 -14.90 -5.05 -3.21
N ASP A 379 -15.48 -4.88 -4.39
CA ASP A 379 -16.88 -5.20 -4.65
C ASP A 379 -16.99 -6.68 -5.05
N GLU A 380 -17.67 -7.48 -4.22
CA GLU A 380 -17.75 -8.95 -4.28
C GLU A 380 -18.39 -9.55 -5.56
N GLY A 381 -18.54 -8.75 -6.64
CA GLY A 381 -19.16 -9.17 -7.91
C GLY A 381 -18.39 -8.88 -9.20
N GLU A 382 -17.37 -8.00 -9.21
CA GLU A 382 -16.70 -7.59 -10.46
C GLU A 382 -15.33 -8.26 -10.63
N LYS A 383 -15.30 -9.47 -11.22
CA LYS A 383 -14.04 -10.11 -11.61
C LYS A 383 -13.29 -9.24 -12.62
N SER A 384 -12.08 -8.83 -12.27
CA SER A 384 -11.17 -8.07 -13.14
C SER A 384 -9.89 -8.87 -13.38
N PHE A 385 -9.30 -8.72 -14.56
CA PHE A 385 -8.10 -9.46 -14.97
C PHE A 385 -6.99 -8.50 -15.36
N ILE A 386 -5.74 -8.86 -15.05
CA ILE A 386 -4.54 -8.20 -15.54
C ILE A 386 -3.82 -9.15 -16.50
N ALA A 387 -3.58 -8.71 -17.73
CA ALA A 387 -2.71 -9.38 -18.68
C ALA A 387 -1.38 -8.63 -18.79
N ALA A 388 -0.28 -9.36 -18.56
CA ALA A 388 1.08 -8.93 -18.85
C ALA A 388 1.59 -9.71 -20.07
N PHE A 389 2.13 -9.02 -21.06
CA PHE A 389 2.56 -9.62 -22.32
C PHE A 389 3.81 -8.99 -22.90
N ARG A 390 4.51 -9.76 -23.73
CA ARG A 390 5.77 -9.39 -24.37
C ARG A 390 5.81 -9.88 -25.81
N ASP A 391 6.21 -9.01 -26.72
CA ASP A 391 6.55 -9.39 -28.09
C ASP A 391 7.84 -10.23 -28.08
N ILE A 392 7.78 -11.42 -28.69
CA ILE A 392 8.91 -12.36 -28.78
C ILE A 392 9.42 -12.53 -30.22
N THR A 393 9.08 -11.60 -31.12
CA THR A 393 9.50 -11.63 -32.54
C THR A 393 11.01 -11.70 -32.70
N GLU A 394 11.77 -10.81 -32.04
CA GLU A 394 13.24 -10.83 -32.09
C GLU A 394 13.84 -12.14 -31.58
N ARG A 395 13.23 -12.72 -30.54
CA ARG A 395 13.67 -14.01 -29.97
C ARG A 395 13.51 -15.11 -31.01
N LYS A 396 12.36 -15.18 -31.67
CA LYS A 396 12.09 -16.19 -32.71
C LYS A 396 12.94 -16.00 -33.95
N LEU A 397 13.22 -14.76 -34.36
CA LEU A 397 14.11 -14.49 -35.50
C LEU A 397 15.54 -14.99 -35.24
N LYS A 398 16.11 -14.71 -34.05
CA LYS A 398 17.45 -15.20 -33.68
C LYS A 398 17.52 -16.73 -33.60
N GLU A 399 16.46 -17.36 -33.10
CA GLU A 399 16.35 -18.82 -33.06
C GLU A 399 16.35 -19.43 -34.48
N LEU A 400 15.69 -18.76 -35.45
CA LEU A 400 15.68 -19.19 -36.84
C LEU A 400 17.04 -18.96 -37.53
N GLU A 401 17.65 -17.77 -37.37
CA GLU A 401 18.97 -17.47 -37.94
C GLU A 401 20.04 -18.45 -37.47
N THR A 402 20.02 -18.83 -36.19
CA THR A 402 20.98 -19.80 -35.65
C THR A 402 20.78 -21.19 -36.28
N ARG A 403 19.52 -21.60 -36.47
CA ARG A 403 19.19 -22.88 -37.11
C ARG A 403 19.66 -22.92 -38.57
N ASP A 404 19.46 -21.83 -39.31
CA ASP A 404 19.84 -21.74 -40.73
C ASP A 404 21.37 -21.78 -40.90
N ILE A 405 22.12 -21.06 -40.05
CA ILE A 405 23.59 -21.07 -40.06
C ILE A 405 24.16 -22.47 -39.78
N ASP A 406 23.60 -23.19 -38.80
CA ASP A 406 24.06 -24.54 -38.47
C ASP A 406 23.78 -25.54 -39.61
N GLN A 407 22.67 -25.36 -40.32
CA GLN A 407 22.30 -26.20 -41.46
C GLN A 407 23.17 -25.92 -42.69
N GLU A 408 23.50 -24.65 -42.96
CA GLU A 408 24.39 -24.25 -44.05
C GLU A 408 25.84 -24.73 -43.84
N LYS A 409 26.36 -24.59 -42.61
CA LYS A 409 27.69 -25.10 -42.24
C LYS A 409 27.81 -26.62 -42.46
N THR A 410 26.80 -27.38 -42.05
CA THR A 410 26.79 -28.84 -42.19
C THR A 410 26.83 -29.25 -43.68
N SER A 411 26.02 -28.60 -44.53
CA SER A 411 25.94 -28.92 -45.96
C SER A 411 27.20 -28.53 -46.73
N LEU A 412 27.84 -27.41 -46.37
CA LEU A 412 29.08 -26.96 -47.01
C LEU A 412 30.27 -27.87 -46.67
N LEU A 413 30.37 -28.31 -45.42
CA LEU A 413 31.41 -29.26 -44.98
C LEU A 413 31.31 -30.58 -45.76
N ASP A 414 30.11 -31.13 -45.94
CA ASP A 414 29.92 -32.36 -46.72
C ASP A 414 30.35 -32.21 -48.19
N CYS A 415 30.06 -31.08 -48.84
CA CYS A 415 30.47 -30.81 -50.22
C CYS A 415 32.00 -30.67 -50.39
N ILE A 416 32.68 -29.94 -49.49
CA ILE A 416 34.14 -29.76 -49.54
C ILE A 416 34.88 -31.09 -49.36
N LEU A 417 34.41 -31.90 -48.40
CA LEU A 417 35.07 -33.17 -48.09
C LEU A 417 34.83 -34.24 -49.18
N GLN A 418 33.67 -34.23 -49.86
CA GLN A 418 33.37 -35.14 -50.97
C GLN A 418 34.02 -34.74 -52.31
N SER A 419 34.23 -33.44 -52.55
CA SER A 419 34.83 -32.94 -53.81
C SER A 419 36.36 -33.07 -53.87
N SER A 420 37.01 -33.33 -52.74
CA SER A 420 38.45 -33.59 -52.64
C SER A 420 38.81 -34.96 -53.24
N ARG A 421 38.93 -35.03 -54.56
CA ARG A 421 39.19 -36.30 -55.28
C ARG A 421 40.63 -36.80 -55.12
N ASP A 422 41.61 -35.92 -55.02
CA ASP A 422 43.03 -36.30 -55.09
C ASP A 422 43.71 -36.42 -53.72
N VAL A 423 42.96 -36.14 -52.64
CA VAL A 423 43.45 -36.23 -51.26
C VAL A 423 42.52 -37.12 -50.46
N ALA A 424 43.06 -38.24 -49.98
CA ALA A 424 42.38 -39.10 -49.02
C ALA A 424 42.31 -38.40 -47.66
N ILE A 425 41.11 -38.33 -47.09
CA ILE A 425 40.83 -37.72 -45.78
C ILE A 425 40.19 -38.78 -44.88
N VAL A 426 40.82 -39.02 -43.74
CA VAL A 426 40.35 -39.96 -42.71
C VAL A 426 40.37 -39.27 -41.36
N ALA A 427 39.23 -39.21 -40.67
CA ALA A 427 39.17 -38.67 -39.31
C ALA A 427 38.91 -39.79 -38.30
N THR A 428 39.51 -39.67 -37.12
CA THR A 428 39.38 -40.63 -36.03
C THR A 428 39.16 -39.94 -34.70
N ASN A 429 38.59 -40.65 -33.73
CA ASN A 429 38.54 -40.20 -32.34
C ASN A 429 39.83 -40.54 -31.56
N LEU A 430 39.91 -40.17 -30.28
CA LEU A 430 41.05 -40.48 -29.39
C LEU A 430 41.38 -41.98 -29.27
N GLY A 431 40.39 -42.86 -29.48
CA GLY A 431 40.56 -44.32 -29.49
C GLY A 431 40.94 -44.89 -30.86
N PHE A 432 41.33 -44.02 -31.81
CA PHE A 432 41.65 -44.37 -33.20
C PHE A 432 40.51 -45.05 -33.96
N ARG A 433 39.26 -44.89 -33.53
CA ARG A 433 38.10 -45.33 -34.31
C ARG A 433 37.81 -44.33 -35.40
N ILE A 434 37.65 -44.82 -36.62
CA ILE A 434 37.36 -44.00 -37.80
C ILE A 434 35.94 -43.43 -37.68
N SER A 435 35.83 -42.11 -37.66
CA SER A 435 34.57 -41.37 -37.69
C SER A 435 34.24 -40.85 -39.08
N TYR A 436 35.24 -40.66 -39.94
CA TYR A 436 35.05 -40.15 -41.30
C TYR A 436 36.06 -40.75 -42.28
N PHE A 437 35.60 -41.02 -43.51
CA PHE A 437 36.40 -41.65 -44.56
C PHE A 437 35.88 -41.19 -45.94
N ASN A 438 36.63 -40.35 -46.64
CA ASN A 438 36.17 -39.78 -47.92
C ASN A 438 36.36 -40.74 -49.12
N PRO A 439 35.72 -40.50 -50.28
CA PRO A 439 35.85 -41.38 -51.45
C PRO A 439 37.30 -41.53 -51.99
N ALA A 440 38.14 -40.50 -51.84
CA ALA A 440 39.55 -40.60 -52.19
C ALA A 440 40.30 -41.60 -51.28
N ALA A 441 39.95 -41.65 -50.00
CA ALA A 441 40.45 -42.65 -49.06
C ALA A 441 39.98 -44.06 -49.42
N GLU A 442 38.75 -44.24 -49.91
CA GLU A 442 38.28 -45.54 -50.43
C GLU A 442 39.14 -46.04 -51.57
N ARG A 443 39.52 -45.16 -52.50
CA ARG A 443 40.39 -45.51 -53.64
C ARG A 443 41.83 -45.79 -53.22
N ILE A 444 42.45 -44.89 -52.44
CA ILE A 444 43.86 -44.98 -52.03
C ILE A 444 44.08 -46.16 -51.08
N PHE A 445 43.14 -46.40 -50.15
CA PHE A 445 43.29 -47.46 -49.17
C PHE A 445 42.58 -48.77 -49.55
N GLY A 446 41.70 -48.77 -50.56
CA GLY A 446 41.05 -49.96 -51.10
C GLY A 446 39.93 -50.54 -50.24
N TYR A 447 39.37 -49.74 -49.32
CA TYR A 447 38.29 -50.17 -48.42
C TYR A 447 37.08 -49.25 -48.55
N PRO A 448 35.84 -49.78 -48.63
CA PRO A 448 34.65 -48.94 -48.63
C PRO A 448 34.40 -48.35 -47.23
N ALA A 449 34.04 -47.06 -47.18
CA ALA A 449 33.73 -46.27 -45.99
C ALA A 449 32.76 -47.01 -45.05
N SER A 450 31.74 -47.67 -45.63
CA SER A 450 30.72 -48.43 -44.89
C SER A 450 31.26 -49.60 -44.07
N LYS A 451 32.41 -50.18 -44.44
CA LYS A 451 33.05 -51.26 -43.68
C LYS A 451 34.01 -50.75 -42.63
N VAL A 452 34.56 -49.56 -42.80
CA VAL A 452 35.70 -49.06 -42.02
C VAL A 452 35.30 -48.04 -40.96
N ILE A 453 34.20 -47.32 -41.17
CA ILE A 453 33.63 -46.42 -40.17
C ILE A 453 33.28 -47.23 -38.91
N GLY A 454 33.74 -46.75 -37.75
CA GLY A 454 33.58 -47.40 -36.44
C GLY A 454 34.67 -48.42 -36.07
N GLN A 455 35.49 -48.87 -37.03
CA GLN A 455 36.64 -49.73 -36.78
C GLN A 455 37.88 -48.93 -36.34
N THR A 456 38.81 -49.58 -35.65
CA THR A 456 40.06 -48.96 -35.21
C THR A 456 41.12 -49.08 -36.30
N THR A 457 41.90 -48.02 -36.54
CA THR A 457 42.94 -47.99 -37.59
C THR A 457 44.03 -49.07 -37.45
N MET A 458 44.19 -49.62 -36.24
CA MET A 458 45.10 -50.72 -35.90
C MET A 458 44.62 -52.08 -36.40
N ASP A 459 43.29 -52.31 -36.47
CA ASP A 459 42.71 -53.56 -36.96
C ASP A 459 42.77 -53.65 -38.49
N MET A 460 43.02 -52.50 -39.14
CA MET A 460 43.13 -52.40 -40.57
C MET A 460 44.56 -52.70 -41.01
N ARG A 461 44.72 -53.58 -42.00
CA ARG A 461 45.99 -53.86 -42.70
C ARG A 461 46.53 -52.67 -43.52
N ILE A 462 46.13 -51.43 -43.20
CA ILE A 462 46.57 -50.20 -43.89
C ILE A 462 48.07 -49.95 -43.64
N TRP A 463 48.60 -50.44 -42.52
CA TRP A 463 49.98 -50.16 -42.07
C TRP A 463 50.88 -51.41 -42.00
N GLU A 464 50.59 -52.47 -42.76
CA GLU A 464 51.25 -53.79 -42.64
C GLU A 464 52.80 -53.79 -42.78
N ASN A 465 53.42 -52.69 -43.22
CA ASN A 465 54.86 -52.55 -43.35
C ASN A 465 55.49 -51.45 -42.47
N ILE A 466 54.78 -50.92 -41.46
CA ILE A 466 55.34 -49.96 -40.50
C ILE A 466 55.85 -50.69 -39.26
N SER A 467 57.17 -50.63 -39.03
CA SER A 467 57.76 -51.14 -37.79
C SER A 467 57.16 -50.44 -36.56
N GLU A 468 56.82 -51.19 -35.51
CA GLU A 468 56.23 -50.68 -34.25
C GLU A 468 56.95 -49.44 -33.66
N PRO A 469 58.30 -49.32 -33.70
CA PRO A 469 59.00 -48.12 -33.21
C PRO A 469 58.72 -46.86 -34.03
N ARG A 470 58.51 -46.99 -35.34
CA ARG A 470 58.22 -45.87 -36.25
C ARG A 470 56.80 -45.34 -36.03
N TYR A 471 55.84 -46.23 -35.76
CA TYR A 471 54.47 -45.87 -35.40
C TYR A 471 54.40 -45.10 -34.08
N LYS A 472 55.04 -45.61 -33.01
CA LYS A 472 55.08 -44.93 -31.70
C LYS A 472 55.74 -43.57 -31.78
N LYS A 473 56.83 -43.44 -32.55
CA LYS A 473 57.50 -42.14 -32.78
C LYS A 473 56.59 -41.17 -33.52
N GLY A 474 55.91 -41.62 -34.58
CA GLY A 474 54.99 -40.78 -35.34
C GLY A 474 53.83 -40.29 -34.48
N LEU A 475 53.25 -41.16 -33.64
CA LEU A 475 52.18 -40.76 -32.73
C LEU A 475 52.66 -39.73 -31.69
N MET A 476 53.86 -39.92 -31.13
CA MET A 476 54.45 -38.93 -30.21
C MET A 476 54.74 -37.59 -30.88
N ASP A 477 55.19 -37.59 -32.13
CA ASP A 477 55.37 -36.36 -32.90
C ASP A 477 54.02 -35.63 -33.06
N VAL A 478 52.93 -36.35 -33.37
CA VAL A 478 51.59 -35.74 -33.40
C VAL A 478 51.24 -35.14 -32.03
N TYR A 479 51.40 -35.88 -30.92
CA TYR A 479 51.07 -35.42 -29.56
C TYR A 479 51.94 -34.27 -29.03
N VAL A 480 53.18 -34.14 -29.48
CA VAL A 480 54.11 -33.10 -29.02
C VAL A 480 54.13 -31.92 -29.98
N LYS A 481 54.32 -32.16 -31.28
CA LYS A 481 54.53 -31.12 -32.30
C LYS A 481 53.26 -30.66 -33.00
N GLY A 482 52.22 -31.49 -33.01
CA GLY A 482 50.90 -31.13 -33.58
C GLY A 482 50.60 -31.87 -34.88
N GLU A 483 51.65 -32.28 -35.58
CA GLU A 483 51.56 -32.99 -36.85
C GLU A 483 52.69 -34.01 -37.01
N HIS A 484 52.49 -35.00 -37.87
CA HIS A 484 53.52 -35.91 -38.34
C HIS A 484 53.34 -36.20 -39.83
N ILE A 485 54.39 -35.96 -40.61
CA ILE A 485 54.42 -36.20 -42.05
C ILE A 485 55.30 -37.40 -42.33
N PHE A 486 54.83 -38.31 -43.17
CA PHE A 486 55.58 -39.47 -43.61
C PHE A 486 55.18 -39.88 -45.02
N THR A 487 56.14 -40.44 -45.74
CA THR A 487 55.89 -41.02 -47.06
C THR A 487 55.89 -42.53 -47.00
N PHE A 488 55.04 -43.15 -47.81
CA PHE A 488 54.98 -44.59 -48.00
C PHE A 488 54.66 -44.91 -49.45
N GLN A 489 55.14 -46.07 -49.90
CA GLN A 489 54.86 -46.57 -51.24
C GLN A 489 53.78 -47.64 -51.15
N ARG A 490 52.84 -47.62 -52.08
CA ARG A 490 51.78 -48.63 -52.19
C ARG A 490 51.63 -49.09 -53.62
N GLN A 491 51.37 -50.37 -53.79
CA GLN A 491 51.03 -50.94 -55.10
C GLN A 491 49.56 -50.63 -55.41
N MET A 492 49.33 -49.86 -56.48
CA MET A 492 48.03 -49.58 -57.07
C MET A 492 47.83 -50.46 -58.33
N GLU A 493 46.66 -50.42 -58.96
CA GLU A 493 46.36 -51.21 -60.17
C GLU A 493 47.27 -50.86 -61.35
N ASP A 494 47.73 -49.61 -61.42
CA ASP A 494 48.54 -49.00 -62.48
C ASP A 494 50.05 -48.98 -62.18
N GLY A 495 50.46 -49.35 -60.96
CA GLY A 495 51.87 -49.45 -60.59
C GLY A 495 52.18 -49.06 -59.14
N PRO A 496 53.47 -48.98 -58.77
CA PRO A 496 53.87 -48.49 -57.46
C PRO A 496 53.73 -46.96 -57.38
N HIS A 497 52.88 -46.47 -56.46
CA HIS A 497 52.67 -45.04 -56.21
C HIS A 497 53.28 -44.64 -54.86
N ILE A 498 53.83 -43.42 -54.78
CA ILE A 498 54.38 -42.83 -53.57
C ILE A 498 53.34 -41.85 -53.01
N PHE A 499 52.90 -42.10 -51.78
CA PHE A 499 51.97 -41.24 -51.07
C PHE A 499 52.67 -40.49 -49.96
N GLU A 500 52.38 -39.19 -49.85
CA GLU A 500 52.69 -38.38 -48.68
C GLU A 500 51.45 -38.33 -47.79
N ALA A 501 51.60 -38.81 -46.56
CA ALA A 501 50.57 -38.74 -45.54
C ALA A 501 50.97 -37.74 -44.44
N ARG A 502 49.98 -36.98 -43.99
CA ARG A 502 50.08 -36.07 -42.86
C ARG A 502 48.99 -36.38 -41.85
N VAL A 503 49.38 -36.58 -40.60
CA VAL A 503 48.47 -36.75 -39.47
C VAL A 503 48.52 -35.51 -38.59
N GLU A 504 47.37 -34.91 -38.33
CA GLU A 504 47.19 -33.70 -37.52
C GLU A 504 46.20 -33.95 -36.37
N ARG A 505 46.24 -33.07 -35.37
CA ARG A 505 45.29 -33.08 -34.24
C ARG A 505 43.97 -32.44 -34.64
N ILE A 506 42.87 -33.07 -34.25
CA ILE A 506 41.54 -32.43 -34.23
C ILE A 506 41.32 -31.91 -32.81
N ASN A 507 41.14 -30.60 -32.66
CA ASN A 507 40.83 -29.98 -31.36
C ASN A 507 39.36 -29.57 -31.33
N GLY A 508 38.69 -29.77 -30.19
CA GLY A 508 37.36 -29.23 -29.94
C GLY A 508 37.39 -27.73 -29.66
N ASP A 509 36.21 -27.10 -29.54
CA ASP A 509 36.05 -25.66 -29.32
C ASP A 509 36.76 -25.13 -28.04
N ASN A 510 37.03 -26.02 -27.09
CA ASN A 510 37.75 -25.74 -25.84
C ASN A 510 39.28 -25.96 -25.94
N GLY A 511 39.81 -26.23 -27.14
CA GLY A 511 41.23 -26.52 -27.38
C GLY A 511 41.68 -27.92 -26.93
N ALA A 512 40.77 -28.76 -26.43
CA ALA A 512 41.10 -30.12 -26.05
C ALA A 512 41.22 -31.01 -27.29
N LEU A 513 42.20 -31.92 -27.29
CA LEU A 513 42.36 -32.93 -28.35
C LEU A 513 41.13 -33.86 -28.36
N THR A 514 40.40 -33.89 -29.47
CA THR A 514 39.20 -34.72 -29.67
C THR A 514 39.44 -35.89 -30.63
N GLY A 515 40.47 -35.80 -31.47
CA GLY A 515 40.76 -36.84 -32.46
C GLY A 515 41.98 -36.56 -33.33
N PHE A 516 42.13 -37.35 -34.41
CA PHE A 516 43.21 -37.21 -35.37
C PHE A 516 42.68 -37.19 -36.80
N LEU A 517 43.24 -36.31 -37.63
CA LEU A 517 42.95 -36.18 -39.05
C LEU A 517 44.15 -36.68 -39.85
N LEU A 518 43.95 -37.70 -40.67
CA LEU A 518 44.92 -38.17 -41.67
C LEU A 518 44.52 -37.61 -43.03
N THR A 519 45.44 -36.88 -43.66
CA THR A 519 45.36 -36.51 -45.08
C THR A 519 46.46 -37.25 -45.85
N CYS A 520 46.16 -37.73 -47.05
CA CYS A 520 47.09 -38.51 -47.85
C CYS A 520 46.96 -38.14 -49.33
N LYS A 521 48.08 -37.82 -49.96
CA LYS A 521 48.14 -37.36 -51.36
C LYS A 521 49.18 -38.14 -52.15
N ASP A 522 48.87 -38.44 -53.40
CA ASP A 522 49.83 -39.03 -54.34
C ASP A 522 50.87 -38.00 -54.79
N VAL A 523 52.15 -38.35 -54.63
CA VAL A 523 53.32 -37.53 -54.99
C VAL A 523 54.24 -38.27 -55.95
N THR A 524 53.73 -39.31 -56.63
CA THR A 524 54.50 -40.09 -57.61
C THR A 524 55.01 -39.15 -58.72
N PRO A 525 56.34 -39.11 -58.98
CA PRO A 525 56.88 -38.29 -60.05
C PRO A 525 56.31 -38.76 -61.39
N PRO A 526 55.95 -37.84 -62.31
CA PRO A 526 55.51 -38.24 -63.64
C PRO A 526 56.62 -39.07 -64.32
N PRO A 527 56.25 -40.09 -65.11
CA PRO A 527 57.23 -40.88 -65.83
C PRO A 527 58.11 -39.94 -66.67
N LYS A 528 59.43 -40.06 -66.56
CA LYS A 528 60.35 -39.31 -67.41
C LYS A 528 60.06 -39.69 -68.86
N GLU A 529 59.54 -38.75 -69.65
CA GLU A 529 59.39 -38.90 -71.10
C GLU A 529 60.77 -39.27 -71.67
N GLY A 530 60.86 -40.46 -72.25
CA GLY A 530 62.04 -41.00 -72.91
C GLY A 530 61.85 -41.05 -74.41
#